data_AF-A0A3D5NVD5-F1
#
_entry.id   AF-A0A3D5NVD5-F1
#
_cell.length_a   1.000
_cell.length_b   1.000
_cell.length_c   1.000
_cell.angle_alpha   90.00
_cell.angle_beta   90.00
_cell.angle_gamma   90.00
#
_symmetry.space_group_name_H-M   'P 1'
#
loop_
_entity.id
_entity.type
_entity.pdbx_description
1 polymer ?
#
loop_
_entity_poly.entity_id
_entity_poly.type
_entity_poly.pdbx_seq_one_letter_code
_entity_poly.pdbx_strand_id
1 'polypeptide(L)'
;MENETQRIDQDIVAIQSAFAGVKALILDLDGTLYLGEELFESTPAFLAGLDQRNLRYLFVSNNSSKTTGDYARKMQRMGLNVTEEMIYTSTEATIEYLSRLKSNANLYLIGTPAMESQFRCAGNVITDESPDFVVLGFD
;
A
#
# COMPACT_ATOMS: atom_id res chain seq x y z
N MET A 1 0.87 -18.63 -33.94
CA MET A 1 1.29 -17.22 -34.09
C MET A 1 0.10 -16.31 -34.37
N GLU A 2 -0.69 -16.47 -35.45
CA GLU A 2 -1.87 -15.61 -35.72
C GLU A 2 -2.90 -15.57 -34.57
N ASN A 3 -3.17 -16.71 -33.92
CA ASN A 3 -4.12 -16.78 -32.80
C ASN A 3 -3.65 -16.10 -31.50
N GLU A 4 -2.34 -15.89 -31.31
CA GLU A 4 -1.81 -15.25 -30.09
C GLU A 4 -1.84 -13.73 -30.22
N THR A 5 -1.49 -13.19 -31.39
CA THR A 5 -1.59 -11.74 -31.67
C THR A 5 -3.03 -11.26 -31.56
N GLN A 6 -3.98 -12.01 -32.12
CA GLN A 6 -5.40 -11.66 -32.07
C GLN A 6 -5.97 -11.66 -30.64
N ARG A 7 -5.45 -12.54 -29.76
CA ARG A 7 -5.82 -12.57 -28.34
C ARG A 7 -5.26 -11.37 -27.59
N ILE A 8 -4.00 -11.00 -27.84
CA ILE A 8 -3.35 -9.82 -27.22
C ILE A 8 -4.10 -8.54 -27.59
N ASP A 9 -4.50 -8.37 -28.86
CA ASP A 9 -5.25 -7.19 -29.29
C ASP A 9 -6.61 -7.08 -28.60
N GLN A 10 -7.31 -8.21 -28.40
CA GLN A 10 -8.56 -8.25 -27.66
C GLN A 10 -8.37 -7.90 -26.18
N ASP A 11 -7.33 -8.41 -25.54
CA ASP A 11 -6.99 -8.10 -24.14
C ASP A 11 -6.67 -6.60 -23.98
N ILE A 12 -5.93 -6.00 -24.92
CA ILE A 12 -5.64 -4.56 -24.92
C ILE A 12 -6.92 -3.73 -25.00
N VAL A 13 -7.84 -4.07 -25.91
CA VAL A 13 -9.12 -3.34 -26.05
C VAL A 13 -9.98 -3.48 -24.80
N ALA A 14 -10.01 -4.67 -24.20
CA ALA A 14 -10.72 -4.91 -22.94
C ALA A 14 -10.13 -4.08 -21.79
N ILE A 15 -8.81 -4.04 -21.66
CA ILE A 15 -8.11 -3.23 -20.65
C ILE A 15 -8.38 -1.74 -20.89
N GLN A 16 -8.24 -1.24 -22.12
CA GLN A 16 -8.52 0.17 -22.43
C GLN A 16 -9.96 0.56 -22.08
N SER A 17 -10.92 -0.32 -22.36
CA SER A 17 -12.32 -0.11 -21.99
C SER A 17 -12.52 -0.14 -20.47
N ALA A 18 -11.84 -1.04 -19.75
CA ALA A 18 -11.90 -1.11 -18.30
C ALA A 18 -11.31 0.14 -17.62
N PHE A 19 -10.34 0.79 -18.25
CA PHE A 19 -9.77 2.05 -17.79
C PHE A 19 -10.62 3.27 -18.16
N ALA A 20 -11.66 3.12 -19.00
CA ALA A 20 -12.53 4.22 -19.37
C ALA A 20 -13.27 4.77 -18.13
N GLY A 21 -13.02 6.04 -17.81
CA GLY A 21 -13.62 6.71 -16.65
C GLY A 21 -12.93 6.43 -15.31
N VAL A 22 -11.87 5.63 -15.27
CA VAL A 22 -11.04 5.45 -14.08
C VAL A 22 -10.33 6.76 -13.73
N LYS A 23 -10.40 7.16 -12.46
CA LYS A 23 -9.79 8.41 -11.95
C LYS A 23 -8.59 8.19 -11.05
N ALA A 24 -8.49 7.00 -10.47
CA ALA A 24 -7.40 6.62 -9.61
C ALA A 24 -7.23 5.09 -9.58
N LEU A 25 -6.01 4.63 -9.29
CA LEU A 25 -5.70 3.23 -9.06
C LEU A 25 -5.26 3.00 -7.61
N ILE A 26 -5.59 1.83 -7.09
CA ILE A 26 -5.02 1.30 -5.84
C ILE A 26 -4.12 0.15 -6.25
N LEU A 27 -2.84 0.29 -5.93
CA LEU A 27 -1.79 -0.61 -6.40
C LEU A 27 -1.23 -1.37 -5.22
N ASP A 28 -1.34 -2.69 -5.25
CA ASP A 28 -0.60 -3.55 -4.35
C ASP A 28 0.92 -3.43 -4.61
N LEU A 29 1.74 -3.83 -3.64
CA LEU A 29 3.19 -3.66 -3.67
C LEU A 29 3.95 -4.95 -4.03
N ASP A 30 4.11 -5.87 -3.08
CA ASP A 30 4.93 -7.07 -3.24
C ASP A 30 4.17 -8.12 -4.08
N GLY A 31 4.83 -8.68 -5.09
CA GLY A 31 4.19 -9.54 -6.09
C GLY A 31 3.43 -8.79 -7.18
N THR A 32 3.28 -7.46 -7.07
CA THR A 32 2.61 -6.62 -8.08
C THR A 32 3.57 -5.65 -8.78
N LEU A 33 4.35 -4.89 -8.01
CA LEU A 33 5.32 -3.91 -8.56
C LEU A 33 6.77 -4.39 -8.46
N TYR A 34 7.05 -5.24 -7.48
CA TYR A 34 8.36 -5.80 -7.23
C TYR A 34 8.24 -7.17 -6.56
N LEU A 35 9.33 -7.92 -6.56
CA LEU A 35 9.49 -9.12 -5.75
C LEU A 35 10.76 -8.97 -4.91
N GLY A 36 10.62 -8.98 -3.58
CA GLY A 36 11.75 -8.71 -2.70
C GLY A 36 12.28 -7.28 -2.90
N GLU A 37 13.52 -7.14 -3.38
CA GLU A 37 14.18 -5.84 -3.61
C GLU A 37 14.35 -5.51 -5.10
N GLU A 38 13.66 -6.24 -5.99
CA GLU A 38 13.77 -6.06 -7.45
C GLU A 38 12.41 -5.68 -8.06
N LEU A 39 12.39 -4.56 -8.81
CA LEU A 39 11.20 -4.18 -9.59
C LEU A 39 10.96 -5.17 -10.72
N PHE A 40 9.70 -5.41 -11.05
CA PHE A 40 9.38 -6.00 -12.34
C PHE A 40 9.76 -5.04 -13.47
N GLU A 41 10.24 -5.58 -14.60
CA GLU A 41 10.70 -4.80 -15.75
C GLU A 41 9.63 -3.83 -16.29
N SER A 42 8.36 -4.21 -16.16
CA SER A 42 7.21 -3.41 -16.60
C SER A 42 6.85 -2.27 -15.65
N THR A 43 7.27 -2.32 -14.38
CA THR A 43 6.84 -1.38 -13.34
C THR A 43 7.16 0.08 -13.67
N PRO A 44 8.40 0.45 -14.05
CA PRO A 44 8.71 1.84 -14.36
C PRO A 44 7.89 2.39 -15.54
N ALA A 45 7.74 1.60 -16.61
CA ALA A 45 6.97 1.99 -17.78
C ALA A 45 5.47 2.11 -17.47
N PHE A 46 4.95 1.22 -16.62
CA PHE A 46 3.58 1.26 -16.16
C PHE A 46 3.28 2.54 -15.38
N LEU A 47 4.07 2.86 -14.35
CA LEU A 47 3.89 4.06 -13.53
C LEU A 47 4.04 5.35 -14.37
N ALA A 48 5.06 5.42 -15.23
CA ALA A 48 5.22 6.55 -16.14
C ALA A 48 4.01 6.71 -17.08
N GLY A 49 3.39 5.60 -17.49
CA GLY A 49 2.17 5.61 -18.28
C GLY A 49 0.94 6.13 -17.52
N LEU A 50 0.86 5.91 -16.21
CA LEU A 50 -0.18 6.50 -15.36
C LEU A 50 0.02 8.01 -15.22
N ASP A 51 1.27 8.45 -14.98
CA ASP A 51 1.63 9.86 -14.87
C ASP A 51 1.28 10.64 -16.14
N GLN A 52 1.67 10.11 -17.31
CA GLN A 52 1.36 10.72 -18.61
C GLN A 52 -0.15 10.88 -18.85
N ARG A 53 -0.97 10.01 -18.26
CA ARG A 53 -2.44 10.04 -18.36
C ARG A 53 -3.08 10.87 -17.24
N ASN A 54 -2.29 11.46 -16.35
CA ASN A 54 -2.76 12.14 -15.14
C ASN A 54 -3.67 11.25 -14.28
N LEU A 55 -3.42 9.94 -14.28
CA LEU A 55 -4.12 9.00 -13.42
C LEU A 55 -3.45 9.00 -12.05
N ARG A 56 -4.22 9.33 -11.02
CA ARG A 56 -3.74 9.24 -9.63
C ARG A 56 -3.57 7.79 -9.24
N TYR A 57 -2.65 7.50 -8.35
CA TYR A 57 -2.54 6.18 -7.76
C TYR A 57 -2.08 6.25 -6.31
N LEU A 58 -2.45 5.23 -5.55
CA LEU A 58 -2.06 5.03 -4.16
C LEU A 58 -1.52 3.61 -4.04
N PHE A 59 -0.36 3.46 -3.42
CA PHE A 59 0.21 2.17 -3.07
C PHE A 59 -0.42 1.66 -1.78
N VAL A 60 -0.79 0.39 -1.74
CA VAL A 60 -1.34 -0.23 -0.55
C VAL A 60 -0.57 -1.48 -0.19
N SER A 61 -0.48 -1.76 1.11
CA SER A 61 0.05 -3.02 1.59
C SER A 61 -0.67 -3.45 2.86
N ASN A 62 -0.94 -4.75 2.96
CA ASN A 62 -1.49 -5.36 4.16
C ASN A 62 -0.42 -5.73 5.19
N ASN A 63 0.86 -5.66 4.83
CA ASN A 63 1.96 -5.97 5.73
C ASN A 63 2.09 -4.84 6.78
N SER A 64 1.86 -5.22 8.04
CA SER A 64 1.88 -4.32 9.20
C SER A 64 3.27 -4.18 9.84
N SER A 65 4.30 -4.87 9.34
CA SER A 65 5.64 -4.83 9.94
C SER A 65 6.43 -3.59 9.60
N LYS A 66 6.01 -2.81 8.59
CA LYS A 66 6.72 -1.65 8.04
C LYS A 66 5.89 -0.38 8.13
N THR A 67 6.57 0.76 8.28
CA THR A 67 5.96 2.08 8.16
C THR A 67 5.81 2.48 6.69
N THR A 68 4.96 3.47 6.40
CA THR A 68 4.90 4.13 5.08
C THR A 68 6.27 4.67 4.65
N GLY A 69 7.03 5.25 5.57
CA GLY A 69 8.41 5.67 5.36
C GLY A 69 9.38 4.56 5.00
N ASP A 70 9.24 3.37 5.59
CA ASP A 70 10.05 2.21 5.22
C ASP A 70 9.79 1.77 3.78
N TYR A 71 8.52 1.74 3.38
CA TYR A 71 8.13 1.45 2.00
C TYR A 71 8.63 2.51 1.02
N ALA A 72 8.47 3.80 1.33
CA ALA A 72 8.96 4.89 0.49
C ALA A 72 10.47 4.77 0.27
N ARG A 73 11.26 4.60 1.34
CA ARG A 73 12.71 4.40 1.25
C ARG A 73 13.07 3.14 0.46
N LYS A 74 12.34 2.04 0.64
CA LYS A 74 12.54 0.81 -0.14
C LYS A 74 12.34 1.07 -1.64
N MET A 75 11.22 1.67 -2.02
CA MET A 75 10.88 1.95 -3.42
C MET A 75 11.83 2.97 -4.05
N GLN A 76 12.29 3.96 -3.29
CA GLN A 76 13.32 4.91 -3.72
C GLN A 76 14.66 4.23 -4.00
N ARG A 77 15.09 3.28 -3.15
CA ARG A 77 16.31 2.48 -3.42
C ARG A 77 16.19 1.65 -4.68
N MET A 78 14.98 1.24 -5.05
CA MET A 78 14.68 0.55 -6.31
C MET A 78 14.53 1.50 -7.52
N GLY A 79 14.72 2.81 -7.33
CA GLY A 79 14.70 3.81 -8.41
C GLY A 79 13.33 4.44 -8.68
N LEU A 80 12.33 4.22 -7.82
CA LEU A 80 11.02 4.87 -7.94
C LEU A 80 10.96 6.18 -7.15
N ASN A 81 10.36 7.22 -7.73
CA ASN A 81 10.09 8.46 -7.01
C ASN A 81 8.77 8.35 -6.23
N VAL A 82 8.83 7.85 -5.00
CA VAL A 82 7.67 7.61 -4.13
C VAL A 82 7.83 8.36 -2.81
N THR A 83 6.76 9.01 -2.34
CA THR A 83 6.68 9.64 -1.02
C THR A 83 5.80 8.84 -0.07
N GLU A 84 5.87 9.15 1.23
CA GLU A 84 5.10 8.42 2.25
C GLU A 84 3.59 8.59 2.06
N GLU A 85 3.14 9.75 1.57
CA GLU A 85 1.72 10.07 1.31
C GLU A 85 1.13 9.26 0.15
N MET A 86 1.99 8.65 -0.67
CA MET A 86 1.57 7.76 -1.74
C MET A 86 1.33 6.33 -1.25
N ILE A 87 1.55 6.03 0.03
CA ILE A 87 1.47 4.69 0.60
C ILE A 87 0.44 4.66 1.72
N TYR A 88 -0.40 3.63 1.71
CA TYR A 88 -1.42 3.41 2.74
C TYR A 88 -1.39 1.95 3.21
N THR A 89 -1.11 1.74 4.50
CA THR A 89 -0.90 0.40 5.07
C THR A 89 -2.12 -0.09 5.83
N SER A 90 -2.18 -1.39 6.12
CA SER A 90 -3.17 -1.96 7.05
C SER A 90 -3.08 -1.32 8.45
N THR A 91 -1.88 -0.93 8.89
CA THR A 91 -1.68 -0.22 10.16
C THR A 91 -2.36 1.15 10.13
N GLU A 92 -2.14 1.95 9.08
CA GLU A 92 -2.81 3.26 8.91
C GLU A 92 -4.33 3.11 8.89
N ALA A 93 -4.85 2.14 8.14
CA ALA A 93 -6.28 1.85 8.08
C ALA A 93 -6.86 1.47 9.45
N THR A 94 -6.10 0.71 10.24
CA THR A 94 -6.50 0.29 11.60
C THR A 94 -6.50 1.47 12.56
N ILE A 95 -5.47 2.32 12.52
CA ILE A 95 -5.39 3.55 13.31
C ILE A 95 -6.60 4.45 13.01
N GLU A 96 -6.89 4.69 11.72
CA GLU A 96 -8.01 5.52 11.30
C GLU A 96 -9.33 4.93 11.80
N TYR A 97 -9.52 3.62 11.66
CA TYR A 97 -10.72 2.93 12.13
C TYR A 97 -10.91 3.06 13.66
N LEU A 98 -9.88 2.79 14.45
CA LEU A 98 -9.95 2.88 15.91
C LEU A 98 -10.17 4.31 16.37
N SER A 99 -9.60 5.32 15.69
CA SER A 99 -9.80 6.73 16.04
C SER A 99 -11.28 7.17 15.99
N ARG A 100 -12.07 6.55 15.10
CA ARG A 100 -13.52 6.80 14.96
C ARG A 100 -14.34 6.13 16.06
N LEU A 101 -13.83 5.07 16.67
CA LEU A 101 -14.46 4.39 17.80
C LEU A 101 -14.09 5.07 19.12
N LYS A 102 -12.80 5.35 19.31
CA LYS A 102 -12.25 6.01 20.50
C LYS A 102 -10.90 6.65 20.17
N SER A 103 -10.83 7.97 20.24
CA SER A 103 -9.57 8.71 20.20
C SER A 103 -8.68 8.36 21.40
N ASN A 104 -7.37 8.25 21.20
CA ASN A 104 -6.39 7.95 22.25
C ASN A 104 -6.70 6.66 23.05
N ALA A 105 -7.16 5.62 22.36
CA ALA A 105 -7.50 4.35 23.00
C ALA A 105 -6.28 3.65 23.61
N ASN A 106 -6.52 2.91 24.69
CA ASN A 106 -5.57 1.98 25.29
C ASN A 106 -5.56 0.67 24.48
N LEU A 107 -4.42 0.26 23.96
CA LEU A 107 -4.26 -0.90 23.09
C LEU A 107 -3.40 -1.95 23.75
N TYR A 108 -3.89 -3.19 23.76
CA TYR A 108 -3.03 -4.36 23.86
C TYR A 108 -2.53 -4.70 22.47
N LEU A 109 -1.27 -4.36 22.18
CA LEU A 109 -0.69 -4.50 20.86
C LEU A 109 0.21 -5.73 20.77
N ILE A 110 -0.07 -6.61 19.82
CA ILE A 110 0.81 -7.69 19.39
C ILE A 110 1.25 -7.35 17.97
N GLY A 111 2.49 -6.87 17.81
CA GLY A 111 2.99 -6.41 16.53
C GLY A 111 4.47 -6.03 16.58
N THR A 112 4.99 -5.50 15.48
CA THR A 112 6.39 -5.07 15.40
C THR A 112 6.62 -3.72 16.09
N PRO A 113 7.87 -3.36 16.43
CA PRO A 113 8.18 -2.02 16.94
C PRO A 113 7.77 -0.88 16.00
N ALA A 114 7.78 -1.12 14.69
CA ALA A 114 7.33 -0.15 13.68
C ALA A 114 5.82 0.05 13.71
N MET A 115 5.04 -1.02 13.94
CA MET A 115 3.60 -0.92 14.17
C MET A 115 3.31 -0.16 15.47
N GLU A 116 4.03 -0.50 16.54
CA GLU A 116 3.90 0.17 17.84
C GLU A 116 4.16 1.68 17.74
N SER A 117 5.23 2.09 17.04
CA SER A 117 5.54 3.50 16.88
C SER A 117 4.44 4.26 16.14
N GLN A 118 3.83 3.67 15.12
CA GLN A 118 2.72 4.27 14.37
C GLN A 118 1.50 4.51 15.28
N PHE A 119 1.08 3.52 16.07
CA PHE A 119 -0.01 3.69 17.03
C PHE A 119 0.30 4.76 18.08
N ARG A 120 1.53 4.80 18.61
CA ARG A 120 1.94 5.83 19.57
C ARG A 120 1.94 7.23 18.95
N CYS A 121 2.43 7.38 17.72
CA CYS A 121 2.40 8.63 16.97
C CYS A 121 0.97 9.12 16.73
N ALA A 122 0.02 8.21 16.56
CA ALA A 122 -1.41 8.51 16.43
C ALA A 122 -2.11 8.85 17.77
N GLY A 123 -1.39 8.82 18.89
CA GLY A 123 -1.90 9.17 20.22
C GLY A 123 -2.46 8.00 21.02
N ASN A 124 -2.35 6.76 20.52
CA ASN A 124 -2.75 5.58 21.29
C ASN A 124 -1.74 5.26 22.40
N VAL A 125 -2.25 4.68 23.49
CA VAL A 125 -1.45 4.21 24.61
C VAL A 125 -1.34 2.70 24.52
N ILE A 126 -0.11 2.17 24.54
CA ILE A 126 0.10 0.72 24.54
C ILE A 126 0.22 0.23 25.98
N THR A 127 -0.60 -0.74 26.36
CA THR A 127 -0.69 -1.24 27.73
C THR A 127 -1.13 -2.70 27.78
N ASP A 128 -0.66 -3.41 28.82
CA ASP A 128 -1.10 -4.73 29.23
C ASP A 128 -2.22 -4.71 30.30
N GLU A 129 -2.57 -3.53 30.80
CA GLU A 129 -3.58 -3.34 31.84
C GLU A 129 -4.85 -2.69 31.28
N SER A 130 -6.00 -3.38 31.39
CA SER A 130 -7.33 -2.86 31.00
C SER A 130 -7.39 -2.17 29.61
N PRO A 131 -6.98 -2.87 28.52
CA PRO A 131 -7.02 -2.32 27.18
C PRO A 131 -8.46 -2.09 26.69
N ASP A 132 -8.66 -1.06 25.88
CA ASP A 132 -9.92 -0.84 25.14
C ASP A 132 -10.04 -1.80 23.96
N PHE A 133 -8.93 -2.04 23.26
CA PHE A 133 -8.86 -2.91 22.11
C PHE A 133 -7.62 -3.79 22.14
N VAL A 134 -7.73 -4.98 21.55
CA VAL A 134 -6.58 -5.84 21.22
C VAL A 134 -6.32 -5.68 19.72
N VAL A 135 -5.08 -5.35 19.36
CA VAL A 135 -4.66 -5.24 17.96
C VAL A 135 -3.56 -6.26 17.70
N LEU A 136 -3.78 -7.11 16.70
CA LEU A 136 -2.83 -8.13 16.26
C LEU A 136 -2.39 -7.80 14.83
N GLY A 137 -1.09 -7.58 14.65
CA GLY A 137 -0.44 -7.48 13.36
C GLY A 137 0.73 -8.46 13.30
N PHE A 138 0.94 -9.02 12.11
CA PHE A 138 2.06 -9.93 11.83
C PHE A 138 2.49 -9.73 10.37
N ASP A 139 3.68 -10.23 10.04
CA ASP A 139 4.19 -10.35 8.67
C ASP A 139 4.58 -11.81 8.41
#